data_AF-A0A968JG95-F1
#
_entry.id   AF-A0A968JG95-F1
#
_cell.length_a   1.000
_cell.length_b   1.000
_cell.length_c   1.000
_cell.angle_alpha   90.00
_cell.angle_beta   90.00
_cell.angle_gamma   90.00
#
_symmetry.space_group_name_H-M   'P 1'
#
loop_
_entity.id
_entity.type
_entity.pdbx_description
1 polymer ?
#
loop_
_entity_poly.entity_id
_entity_poly.type
_entity_poly.pdbx_seq_one_letter_code
_entity_poly.pdbx_strand_id
1 'polypeptide(L)'
;GIITFVADMAMWSMIFGMFTGGNDEEEGGGLGELFGGILLIILAPIAATIIQLAISRTREYGADAEGARILGNPLPLASALEKLELASQRMVMHVNPSTAHQYIVNPLHGGVAGLFSTHPNTQERISRLRAMAGRTVTA
;
A
#
# COMPACT_ATOMS: atom_id res chain seq x y z
N GLY A 1 2.37 10.41 -1.16
CA GLY A 1 3.08 10.67 0.12
C GLY A 1 4.43 11.30 -0.16
N ILE A 2 5.18 11.75 0.84
CA ILE A 2 6.48 12.41 0.60
C ILE A 2 7.48 11.51 -0.13
N ILE A 3 7.41 10.18 0.10
CA ILE A 3 8.26 9.19 -0.57
C ILE A 3 7.92 9.09 -2.07
N THR A 4 6.63 9.04 -2.44
CA THR A 4 6.24 9.02 -3.86
C THR A 4 6.54 10.36 -4.52
N PHE A 5 6.39 11.47 -3.81
CA PHE A 5 6.74 12.80 -4.33
C PHE A 5 8.24 12.92 -4.60
N VAL A 6 9.10 12.44 -3.69
CA VAL A 6 10.56 12.41 -3.90
C VAL A 6 10.95 11.43 -5.00
N ALA A 7 10.29 10.27 -5.09
CA ALA A 7 10.52 9.32 -6.18
C ALA A 7 10.09 9.88 -7.55
N ASP A 8 8.94 10.57 -7.60
CA ASP A 8 8.45 11.26 -8.80
C ASP A 8 9.38 12.40 -9.18
N MET A 9 9.83 13.20 -8.20
CA MET A 9 10.82 14.25 -8.44
C MET A 9 12.14 13.69 -8.97
N ALA A 10 12.64 12.59 -8.41
CA ALA A 10 13.87 11.94 -8.88
C ALA A 10 13.69 11.33 -10.28
N MET A 11 12.53 10.74 -10.56
CA MET A 11 12.18 10.23 -11.88
C MET A 11 12.13 11.37 -12.91
N TRP A 12 11.42 12.46 -12.60
CA TRP A 12 11.35 13.62 -13.49
C TRP A 12 12.71 14.33 -13.62
N SER A 13 13.52 14.41 -12.57
CA SER A 13 14.87 14.98 -12.67
C SER A 13 15.81 14.13 -13.51
N MET A 14 15.67 12.80 -13.49
CA MET A 14 16.42 11.92 -14.41
C MET A 14 15.90 12.05 -15.85
N ILE A 15 14.57 12.08 -16.06
CA ILE A 15 13.97 12.24 -17.39
C ILE A 15 14.34 13.59 -18.01
N PHE A 16 14.16 14.69 -17.27
CA PHE A 16 14.53 16.03 -17.75
C PHE A 16 16.04 16.19 -17.81
N GLY A 17 16.82 15.70 -16.84
CA GLY A 17 18.29 15.70 -16.91
C GLY A 17 18.83 14.97 -18.14
N MET A 18 18.19 13.88 -18.55
CA MET A 18 18.52 13.13 -19.77
C MET A 18 18.06 13.85 -21.07
N PHE A 19 17.06 14.75 -21.01
CA PHE A 19 16.50 15.44 -22.17
C PHE A 19 16.93 16.91 -22.31
N THR A 20 17.41 17.57 -21.24
CA THR A 20 17.81 18.98 -21.22
C THR A 20 19.33 19.21 -21.27
N GLY A 21 20.13 18.15 -21.30
CA GLY A 21 21.56 18.23 -21.57
C GLY A 21 22.40 18.70 -20.39
N GLY A 22 23.14 17.77 -19.78
CA GLY A 22 24.33 18.04 -19.00
C GLY A 22 25.46 17.19 -19.56
N ASN A 23 26.41 17.84 -20.22
CA ASN A 23 27.68 17.26 -20.62
C ASN A 23 28.49 16.91 -19.37
N ASP A 24 28.31 15.71 -18.82
CA ASP A 24 29.39 15.08 -18.06
C ASP A 24 29.95 13.97 -18.95
N GLU A 25 30.87 14.42 -19.80
CA GLU A 25 31.84 13.61 -20.50
C GLU A 25 32.68 12.86 -19.46
N GLU A 26 32.31 11.62 -19.13
CA GLU A 26 33.29 10.55 -18.88
C GLU A 26 32.59 9.20 -18.71
N GLU A 27 32.84 8.34 -19.70
CA GLU A 27 32.86 6.88 -19.57
C GLU A 27 31.50 6.15 -19.57
N GLY A 28 31.01 5.84 -20.78
CA GLY A 28 30.19 4.64 -20.97
C GLY A 28 28.85 4.74 -21.69
N GLY A 29 28.59 5.81 -22.45
CA GLY A 29 27.36 6.02 -23.24
C GLY A 29 27.13 5.02 -24.38
N GLY A 30 26.93 3.74 -24.06
CA GLY A 30 26.49 2.70 -24.98
C GLY A 30 24.98 2.52 -24.93
N LEU A 31 24.42 1.84 -25.94
CA LEU A 31 22.99 1.46 -25.96
C LEU A 31 22.54 0.82 -24.63
N GLY A 32 23.43 0.13 -23.91
CA GLY A 32 23.16 -0.46 -22.60
C GLY A 32 22.77 0.54 -21.50
N GLU A 33 23.35 1.74 -21.46
CA GLU A 33 22.97 2.79 -20.50
C GLU A 33 21.61 3.40 -20.83
N LEU A 34 21.33 3.63 -22.12
CA LEU A 34 20.00 4.10 -22.56
C LEU A 34 18.91 3.06 -22.26
N PHE A 35 19.18 1.78 -22.56
CA PHE A 35 18.27 0.68 -22.20
C PHE A 35 18.11 0.54 -20.68
N GLY A 36 19.19 0.70 -19.91
CA GLY A 36 19.16 0.68 -18.45
C GLY A 36 18.34 1.83 -17.85
N GLY A 37 18.51 3.04 -18.37
CA GLY A 37 17.75 4.23 -17.95
C GLY A 37 16.25 4.11 -18.25
N ILE A 38 15.89 3.65 -19.45
CA ILE A 38 14.48 3.38 -19.81
C ILE A 38 13.88 2.30 -18.91
N LEU A 39 14.64 1.24 -18.63
CA LEU A 39 14.19 0.16 -17.75
C LEU A 39 13.95 0.67 -16.33
N LEU A 40 14.83 1.53 -15.80
CA LEU A 40 14.65 2.14 -14.48
C LEU A 40 13.44 3.08 -14.41
N ILE A 41 13.19 3.89 -15.45
CA ILE A 41 12.02 4.77 -15.51
C ILE A 41 10.70 3.97 -15.41
N ILE A 42 10.66 2.76 -15.95
CA ILE A 42 9.47 1.90 -15.89
C ILE A 42 9.42 1.11 -14.57
N LEU A 43 10.54 0.54 -14.14
CA LEU A 43 10.58 -0.34 -12.96
C LEU A 43 10.51 0.42 -11.64
N ALA A 44 11.10 1.61 -11.55
CA ALA A 44 11.15 2.35 -10.29
C ALA A 44 9.76 2.74 -9.76
N PRO A 45 8.81 3.27 -10.58
CA PRO A 45 7.44 3.53 -10.12
C PRO A 45 6.71 2.26 -9.68
N ILE A 46 6.89 1.16 -10.40
CA ILE A 46 6.28 -0.13 -10.04
C ILE A 46 6.82 -0.61 -8.69
N ALA A 47 8.14 -0.57 -8.49
CA ALA A 47 8.75 -0.91 -7.22
C ALA A 47 8.25 0.00 -6.08
N ALA A 48 8.19 1.31 -6.31
CA ALA A 48 7.72 2.28 -5.33
C ALA A 48 6.26 2.04 -4.93
N THR A 49 5.37 1.77 -5.88
CA THR A 49 3.95 1.45 -5.60
C THR A 49 3.80 0.17 -4.78
N ILE A 50 4.55 -0.89 -5.10
CA ILE A 50 4.54 -2.13 -4.33
C ILE A 50 5.03 -1.89 -2.89
N ILE A 51 6.14 -1.17 -2.73
CA ILE A 51 6.69 -0.84 -1.41
C ILE A 51 5.68 -0.01 -0.61
N GLN A 52 5.05 0.99 -1.24
CA GLN A 52 4.05 1.83 -0.59
C GLN A 52 2.84 1.02 -0.12
N LEU A 53 2.32 0.12 -0.96
CA LEU A 53 1.23 -0.77 -0.59
C LEU A 53 1.62 -1.71 0.56
N ALA A 54 2.85 -2.25 0.54
CA ALA A 54 3.36 -3.12 1.60
C ALA A 54 3.51 -2.38 2.95
N ILE A 55 4.02 -1.14 2.93
CA ILE A 55 4.13 -0.29 4.12
C ILE A 55 2.73 0.01 4.67
N SER A 56 1.77 0.36 3.81
CA SER A 56 0.39 0.65 4.22
C SER A 56 -0.24 -0.54 4.94
N ARG A 57 -0.14 -1.75 4.38
CA ARG A 57 -0.65 -2.98 5.00
C ARG A 57 0.02 -3.27 6.33
N THR A 58 1.34 -3.12 6.42
CA THR A 58 2.09 -3.36 7.66
C THR A 58 1.65 -2.41 8.78
N ARG A 59 1.39 -1.14 8.45
CA ARG A 59 0.88 -0.16 9.40
C ARG A 59 -0.50 -0.53 9.94
N GLU A 60 -1.43 -0.94 9.07
CA GLU A 60 -2.78 -1.38 9.48
C GLU A 60 -2.73 -2.60 10.40
N TYR A 61 -1.88 -3.60 10.09
CA TYR A 61 -1.69 -4.77 10.97
C TYR A 61 -1.07 -4.39 12.33
N GLY A 62 -0.13 -3.44 12.34
CA GLY A 62 0.45 -2.91 13.57
C GLY A 62 -0.59 -2.20 14.44
N ALA A 63 -1.48 -1.41 13.82
CA ALA A 63 -2.57 -0.74 14.50
C ALA A 63 -3.58 -1.74 15.10
N ASP A 64 -3.95 -2.79 14.36
CA ASP A 64 -4.83 -3.86 14.85
C ASP A 64 -4.23 -4.60 16.04
N ALA A 65 -2.94 -4.93 15.95
CA ALA A 65 -2.24 -5.64 17.01
C ALA A 65 -2.12 -4.78 18.28
N GLU A 66 -1.80 -3.50 18.12
CA GLU A 66 -1.75 -2.56 19.24
C GLU A 66 -3.13 -2.32 19.86
N GLY A 67 -4.17 -2.13 19.04
CA GLY A 67 -5.54 -2.00 19.50
C GLY A 67 -6.00 -3.22 20.29
N ALA A 68 -5.66 -4.43 19.81
CA ALA A 68 -5.92 -5.67 20.54
C ALA A 68 -5.18 -5.77 21.87
N ARG A 69 -3.92 -5.31 21.94
CA ARG A 69 -3.13 -5.27 23.18
C ARG A 69 -3.76 -4.31 24.20
N ILE A 70 -4.14 -3.11 23.76
CA ILE A 70 -4.81 -2.12 24.61
C ILE A 70 -6.14 -2.65 25.15
N LEU A 71 -6.91 -3.36 24.31
CA LEU A 71 -8.18 -3.97 24.73
C LEU A 71 -8.00 -5.18 25.68
N GLY A 72 -6.81 -5.77 25.73
CA GLY A 72 -6.54 -7.05 26.41
C GLY A 72 -7.21 -8.27 25.76
N ASN A 73 -8.03 -8.08 24.73
CA ASN A 73 -8.70 -9.14 23.98
C ASN A 73 -8.87 -8.73 22.50
N PRO A 74 -8.32 -9.49 21.54
CA PRO A 74 -8.47 -9.20 20.11
C PRO A 74 -9.85 -9.54 19.52
N LEU A 75 -10.67 -10.37 20.19
CA LEU A 75 -11.93 -10.88 19.62
C LEU A 75 -13.01 -9.80 19.38
N PRO A 76 -13.22 -8.82 20.28
CA PRO A 76 -14.16 -7.72 20.02
C PRO A 76 -13.78 -6.92 18.77
N LEU A 77 -12.48 -6.69 18.54
CA LEU A 77 -11.99 -5.98 17.36
C LEU A 77 -12.23 -6.80 16.08
N ALA A 78 -11.97 -8.11 16.12
CA ALA A 78 -12.29 -9.00 15.01
C ALA A 78 -13.79 -9.02 14.67
N SER A 79 -14.65 -9.06 15.70
CA SER A 79 -16.11 -9.01 15.51
C SER A 79 -16.59 -7.66 14.95
N ALA A 80 -15.97 -6.55 15.37
CA ALA A 80 -16.28 -5.23 14.83
C ALA A 80 -15.94 -5.15 13.33
N LEU A 81 -14.76 -5.62 12.92
CA LEU A 81 -14.36 -5.67 11.51
C LEU A 81 -15.30 -6.55 10.67
N GLU A 82 -15.73 -7.68 11.21
CA GLU A 82 -16.69 -8.57 10.54
C GLU A 82 -18.04 -7.90 10.33
N LYS A 83 -18.55 -7.15 11.32
CA LYS A 83 -19.78 -6.38 11.19
C LYS A 83 -19.65 -5.26 10.15
N LEU A 84 -18.52 -4.57 10.11
CA LEU A 84 -18.26 -3.50 9.13
C LEU A 84 -18.17 -4.05 7.71
N GLU A 85 -17.50 -5.19 7.51
CA GLU A 85 -17.44 -5.89 6.22
C GLU A 85 -18.84 -6.27 5.72
N LEU A 86 -19.65 -6.89 6.58
CA LEU A 86 -21.03 -7.27 6.25
C LEU A 86 -21.90 -6.05 5.93
N ALA A 87 -21.70 -4.94 6.64
CA ALA A 87 -22.41 -3.69 6.36
C ALA A 87 -21.98 -3.07 5.02
N SER A 88 -20.68 -3.08 4.71
CA SER A 88 -20.12 -2.61 3.45
C SER A 88 -20.69 -3.36 2.25
N GLN A 89 -20.78 -4.70 2.36
CA GLN A 89 -21.34 -5.56 1.30
C GLN A 89 -22.84 -5.33 1.04
N ARG A 90 -23.59 -4.85 2.03
CA ARG A 90 -25.02 -4.58 1.90
C ARG A 90 -25.31 -3.20 1.29
N MET A 91 -24.38 -2.26 1.41
CA MET A 91 -24.54 -0.90 0.90
C MET A 91 -23.47 -0.61 -0.15
N VAL A 92 -23.78 -0.94 -1.40
CA VAL A 92 -22.94 -0.57 -2.54
C VAL A 92 -22.99 0.95 -2.71
N MET A 93 -21.98 1.62 -2.16
CA MET A 93 -21.82 3.06 -2.33
C MET A 93 -21.05 3.34 -3.62
N HIS A 94 -21.61 4.20 -4.47
CA HIS A 94 -20.90 4.73 -5.63
C HIS A 94 -19.91 5.80 -5.15
N VAL A 95 -18.71 5.35 -4.78
CA VAL A 95 -17.63 6.24 -4.31
C VAL A 95 -16.57 6.42 -5.38
N ASN A 96 -15.97 7.60 -5.40
CA ASN A 96 -14.82 7.87 -6.23
C ASN A 96 -13.65 6.99 -5.78
N PRO A 97 -13.00 6.20 -6.66
CA PRO A 97 -11.85 5.38 -6.29
C PRO A 97 -10.73 6.16 -5.59
N SER A 98 -10.56 7.44 -5.92
CA SER A 98 -9.57 8.33 -5.29
C SER A 98 -9.82 8.57 -3.80
N THR A 99 -11.06 8.43 -3.31
CA THR A 99 -11.39 8.59 -1.88
C THR A 99 -11.46 7.26 -1.13
N ALA A 100 -11.30 6.12 -1.81
CA ALA A 100 -11.43 4.79 -1.20
C ALA A 100 -10.49 4.57 0.00
N HIS A 101 -9.31 5.21 0.00
CA HIS A 101 -8.33 5.13 1.10
C HIS A 101 -8.77 5.81 2.40
N GLN A 102 -9.82 6.64 2.36
CA GLN A 102 -10.38 7.33 3.54
C GLN A 102 -11.39 6.47 4.30
N TYR A 103 -11.82 5.35 3.72
CA TYR A 103 -12.82 4.46 4.31
C TYR A 103 -12.16 3.38 5.16
N ILE A 104 -12.87 2.96 6.22
CA ILE A 104 -12.43 1.94 7.17
C ILE A 104 -12.45 0.54 6.53
N VAL A 105 -13.41 0.30 5.64
CA VAL A 105 -13.58 -0.93 4.85
C VAL A 105 -13.52 -0.55 3.38
N ASN A 106 -12.89 -1.37 2.55
CA ASN A 106 -12.81 -1.12 1.12
C ASN A 106 -14.24 -1.06 0.52
N PRO A 107 -14.68 0.10 0.00
CA PRO A 107 -16.00 0.23 -0.62
C PRO A 107 -16.03 -0.33 -2.05
N LEU A 108 -14.86 -0.57 -2.66
CA LEU A 108 -14.72 -1.13 -4.00
C LEU A 108 -14.74 -2.66 -3.91
N HIS A 109 -15.68 -3.28 -4.63
CA HIS A 109 -15.90 -4.72 -4.59
C HIS A 109 -15.23 -5.44 -5.78
N GLY A 110 -14.37 -6.43 -5.50
CA GLY A 110 -13.89 -7.43 -6.46
C GLY A 110 -12.75 -7.02 -7.42
N GLY A 111 -11.97 -8.01 -7.86
CA GLY A 111 -11.00 -7.89 -8.97
C GLY A 111 -9.63 -7.27 -8.62
N VAL A 112 -8.91 -6.83 -9.66
CA VAL A 112 -7.62 -6.10 -9.55
C VAL A 112 -7.73 -4.82 -8.71
N ALA A 113 -8.94 -4.28 -8.50
CA ALA A 113 -9.18 -3.14 -7.62
C ALA A 113 -8.80 -3.41 -6.15
N GLY A 114 -8.89 -4.67 -5.69
CA GLY A 114 -8.41 -5.08 -4.37
C GLY A 114 -6.88 -5.03 -4.24
N LEU A 115 -6.13 -5.15 -5.34
CA LEU A 115 -4.67 -5.06 -5.36
C LEU A 115 -4.18 -3.61 -5.16
N PHE A 116 -4.96 -2.63 -5.64
CA PHE A 116 -4.70 -1.21 -5.47
C PHE A 116 -5.34 -0.63 -4.20
N SER A 117 -6.03 -1.46 -3.42
CA SER A 117 -6.58 -1.02 -2.14
C SER A 117 -5.43 -0.76 -1.17
N THR A 118 -5.40 0.46 -0.64
CA THR A 118 -4.40 0.90 0.35
C THR A 118 -4.60 0.23 1.71
N HIS A 119 -5.72 -0.47 1.90
CA HIS A 119 -6.01 -1.30 3.06
C HIS A 119 -5.89 -2.79 2.73
N PRO A 120 -5.33 -3.62 3.63
CA PRO A 120 -5.37 -5.06 3.46
C PRO A 120 -6.81 -5.58 3.54
N ASN A 121 -7.08 -6.70 2.87
CA ASN A 121 -8.40 -7.35 2.91
C ASN A 121 -8.86 -7.54 4.37
N THR A 122 -10.09 -7.11 4.67
CA THR A 122 -10.68 -7.18 6.02
C THR A 122 -10.60 -8.60 6.60
N GLN A 123 -10.78 -9.62 5.75
CA GLN A 123 -10.68 -11.03 6.13
C GLN A 123 -9.31 -11.41 6.68
N GLU A 124 -8.22 -10.87 6.13
CA GLU A 124 -6.88 -11.17 6.63
C GLU A 124 -6.59 -10.46 7.96
N ARG A 125 -7.16 -9.27 8.18
CA ARG A 125 -7.11 -8.59 9.48
C ARG A 125 -7.85 -9.40 10.55
N ILE A 126 -9.07 -9.86 10.24
CA ILE A 126 -9.88 -10.70 11.12
C ILE A 126 -9.14 -12.00 11.47
N SER A 127 -8.54 -12.67 10.49
CA SER A 127 -7.82 -13.93 10.74
C SER A 127 -6.61 -13.73 11.65
N ARG A 128 -5.84 -12.65 11.46
CA ARG A 128 -4.71 -12.30 12.33
C ARG A 128 -5.14 -12.00 13.76
N LEU A 129 -6.21 -11.22 13.95
CA LEU A 129 -6.76 -10.94 15.28
C LEU A 129 -7.27 -12.20 15.98
N ARG A 130 -7.98 -13.09 15.27
CA ARG A 130 -8.39 -14.39 15.81
C ARG A 130 -7.18 -15.27 16.17
N ALA A 131 -6.12 -15.23 15.37
CA ALA A 131 -4.87 -15.93 15.65
C ALA A 131 -4.07 -15.34 16.84
N MET A 132 -4.29 -14.06 17.19
CA MET A 132 -3.79 -13.48 18.43
C MET A 132 -4.59 -13.99 19.64
N ALA A 133 -5.91 -14.20 19.51
CA ALA A 133 -6.74 -14.73 20.61
C ALA A 133 -6.31 -16.14 21.04
N GLY A 134 -5.95 -16.99 20.06
CA GLY A 134 -5.48 -18.36 20.31
C GLY A 134 -4.06 -18.44 20.87
N ARG A 135 -3.31 -17.34 20.86
CA ARG A 135 -2.00 -17.21 21.49
C ARG A 135 -2.20 -16.34 22.71
N THR A 136 -2.54 -16.94 23.85
CA THR A 136 -2.70 -16.25 25.13
C THR A 136 -1.60 -15.19 25.27
N VAL A 137 -1.98 -13.92 25.24
CA VAL A 137 -1.04 -12.80 25.41
C VAL A 137 -0.63 -12.83 26.88
N THR A 138 0.37 -13.65 27.21
CA THR A 138 1.07 -13.55 28.47
C THR A 138 1.89 -12.28 28.42
N ALA A 139 1.53 -11.34 29.29
CA ALA A 139 2.25 -10.10 29.55
C ALA A 139 3.68 -10.37 30.06
#